data_AF-A0A198AIU3-F1
#
_entry.id   AF-A0A198AIU3-F1
#
_cell.length_a   1.000
_cell.length_b   1.000
_cell.length_c   1.000
_cell.angle_alpha   90.00
_cell.angle_beta   90.00
_cell.angle_gamma   90.00
#
_symmetry.space_group_name_H-M   'P 1'
#
loop_
_entity.id
_entity.type
_entity.pdbx_description
1 polymer ?
#
loop_
_entity_poly.entity_id
_entity_poly.type
_entity_poly.pdbx_seq_one_letter_code
_entity_poly.pdbx_strand_id
1 'polypeptide(L)'
;MALKISKNVGLTDIVSDANPITTTHPTTGSAQSVQLWLFNDDSTKTYQSITIDPTDAVSTDESTWVQLAPDSAGSAGTYGSTGAALSMSNITDSNVAKPFWYKCTSPSGQSVQNKSDIKLTVGYTEYAV
;
A
#
# COMPACT_ATOMS: atom_id res chain seq x y z
N MET A 1 4.36 -5.19 18.01
CA MET A 1 4.76 -4.31 16.88
C MET A 1 3.57 -4.18 15.95
N ALA A 2 3.39 -3.03 15.32
CA ALA A 2 2.21 -2.68 14.52
C ALA A 2 1.99 -3.53 13.25
N LEU A 3 0.87 -3.27 12.56
CA LEU A 3 0.61 -3.74 11.18
C LEU A 3 1.77 -3.42 10.22
N LYS A 4 2.07 -4.35 9.32
CA LYS A 4 3.14 -4.22 8.32
C LYS A 4 2.64 -4.51 6.91
N ILE A 5 3.27 -3.90 5.91
CA ILE A 5 3.00 -4.14 4.49
C ILE A 5 4.17 -4.91 3.87
N SER A 6 3.87 -5.90 3.04
CA SER A 6 4.86 -6.66 2.28
C SER A 6 4.56 -6.67 0.79
N LYS A 7 5.61 -6.77 -0.03
CA LYS A 7 5.56 -6.97 -1.48
C LYS A 7 5.45 -8.43 -1.92
N ASN A 8 5.51 -9.38 -0.98
CA ASN A 8 5.38 -10.79 -1.30
C ASN A 8 4.45 -11.51 -0.33
N VAL A 9 3.80 -12.55 -0.83
CA VAL A 9 2.92 -13.43 -0.03
C VAL A 9 3.66 -14.12 1.12
N GLY A 10 4.99 -14.23 1.03
CA GLY A 10 5.83 -14.79 2.08
C GLY A 10 6.09 -13.87 3.27
N LEU A 11 5.65 -12.59 3.21
CA LEU A 11 5.80 -11.60 4.28
C LEU A 11 7.25 -11.33 4.69
N THR A 12 8.19 -11.46 3.74
CA THR A 12 9.62 -11.28 3.97
C THR A 12 10.14 -9.96 3.38
N ASP A 13 9.53 -9.50 2.28
CA ASP A 13 9.89 -8.25 1.62
C ASP A 13 9.00 -7.13 2.19
N ILE A 14 9.40 -6.61 3.36
CA ILE A 14 8.63 -5.61 4.10
C ILE A 14 8.89 -4.22 3.51
N VAL A 15 7.81 -3.57 3.08
CA VAL A 15 7.82 -2.18 2.61
C VAL A 15 7.20 -1.30 3.70
N SER A 16 8.07 -0.65 4.46
CA SER A 16 7.73 0.28 5.55
C SER A 16 8.54 1.57 5.39
N ASP A 17 8.46 2.51 6.33
CA ASP A 17 9.04 3.85 6.24
C ASP A 17 10.50 3.95 5.76
N ALA A 18 11.30 2.90 5.96
CA ALA A 18 12.70 2.79 5.52
C ALA A 18 12.90 2.08 4.16
N ASN A 19 11.90 1.31 3.70
CA ASN A 19 11.90 0.55 2.45
C ASN A 19 10.65 0.91 1.61
N PRO A 20 10.66 2.07 0.93
CA PRO A 20 9.55 2.53 0.12
C PRO A 20 9.24 1.62 -1.09
N ILE A 21 8.04 1.79 -1.66
CA ILE A 21 7.61 1.02 -2.82
C ILE A 21 8.28 1.59 -4.07
N THR A 22 9.12 0.76 -4.69
CA THR A 22 9.72 1.04 -5.98
C THR A 22 8.82 0.62 -7.14
N THR A 23 8.62 1.49 -8.12
CA THR A 23 7.94 1.19 -9.40
C THR A 23 8.72 1.73 -10.59
N THR A 24 8.79 0.93 -11.65
CA THR A 24 9.52 1.26 -12.88
C THR A 24 8.56 1.65 -13.98
N HIS A 25 8.66 2.89 -14.45
CA HIS A 25 7.81 3.42 -15.50
C HIS A 25 8.59 3.38 -16.82
N PRO A 26 8.15 2.65 -17.87
CA PRO A 26 8.89 2.59 -19.13
C PRO A 26 8.57 3.77 -20.07
N THR A 27 7.41 4.41 -19.91
CA THR A 27 6.91 5.50 -20.76
C THR A 27 6.13 6.54 -19.94
N THR A 28 6.06 7.78 -20.42
CA THR A 28 5.27 8.84 -19.80
C THR A 28 3.80 8.46 -19.80
N GLY A 29 3.10 8.68 -18.68
CA GLY A 29 1.71 8.26 -18.54
C GLY A 29 1.53 6.78 -18.23
N SER A 30 2.62 6.02 -18.07
CA SER A 30 2.52 4.60 -17.73
C SER A 30 1.99 4.42 -16.31
N ALA A 31 1.14 3.41 -16.16
CA ALA A 31 0.66 2.93 -14.88
C ALA A 31 1.35 1.60 -14.52
N GLN A 32 1.77 1.47 -13.27
CA GLN A 32 2.34 0.25 -12.73
C GLN A 32 1.51 -0.18 -11.52
N SER A 33 1.03 -1.42 -11.57
CA SER A 33 0.26 -2.04 -10.49
C SER A 33 1.11 -3.06 -9.77
N VAL A 34 1.09 -3.02 -8.44
CA VAL A 34 1.81 -3.94 -7.55
C VAL A 34 0.81 -4.48 -6.54
N GLN A 35 0.78 -5.80 -6.39
CA GLN A 35 0.03 -6.43 -5.30
C GLN A 35 0.86 -6.36 -4.01
N LEU A 36 0.22 -6.00 -2.92
CA LEU A 36 0.83 -5.84 -1.61
C LEU A 36 0.00 -6.60 -0.57
N TRP A 37 0.62 -6.94 0.55
CA TRP A 37 0.02 -7.73 1.61
C TRP A 37 0.13 -6.99 2.93
N LEU A 38 -1.01 -6.64 3.52
CA LEU A 38 -1.08 -6.11 4.88
C LEU A 38 -1.22 -7.26 5.87
N PHE A 39 -0.38 -7.32 6.90
CA PHE A 39 -0.46 -8.38 7.90
C PHE A 39 -0.16 -7.84 9.30
N ASN A 40 -0.64 -8.59 10.30
CA ASN A 40 -0.37 -8.33 11.70
C ASN A 40 0.87 -9.14 12.14
N ASP A 41 1.93 -8.46 12.55
CA ASP A 41 3.17 -9.08 13.04
C ASP A 41 3.19 -9.30 14.56
N ASP A 42 2.05 -9.12 15.23
CA ASP A 42 1.90 -9.22 16.68
C ASP A 42 0.66 -10.04 17.08
N SER A 43 0.91 -11.25 17.56
CA SER A 43 -0.14 -12.20 17.98
C SER A 43 -0.87 -11.79 19.26
N THR A 44 -0.43 -10.74 19.94
CA THR A 44 -1.09 -10.24 21.17
C THR A 44 -2.10 -9.13 20.91
N LYS A 45 -2.24 -8.71 19.64
CA LYS A 45 -3.02 -7.54 19.23
C LYS A 45 -4.02 -7.87 18.14
N THR A 46 -5.13 -7.15 18.15
CA THR A 46 -6.06 -7.09 17.02
C THR A 46 -6.18 -5.67 16.52
N TYR A 47 -6.39 -5.53 15.22
CA TYR A 47 -6.44 -4.24 14.55
C TYR A 47 -7.78 -4.07 13.82
N GLN A 48 -8.45 -2.95 14.08
CA GLN A 48 -9.73 -2.60 13.49
C GLN A 48 -9.71 -1.22 12.85
N SER A 49 -10.70 -0.91 12.02
CA SER A 49 -10.81 0.38 11.31
C SER A 49 -9.53 0.73 10.55
N ILE A 50 -9.00 -0.27 9.83
CA ILE A 50 -7.71 -0.16 9.16
C ILE A 50 -7.86 0.66 7.89
N THR A 51 -7.00 1.66 7.72
CA THR A 51 -6.89 2.47 6.50
C THR A 51 -5.45 2.48 6.01
N ILE A 52 -5.26 2.43 4.69
CA ILE A 52 -3.95 2.57 4.04
C ILE A 52 -4.00 3.88 3.26
N ASP A 53 -3.17 4.84 3.65
CA ASP A 53 -3.08 6.15 3.04
C ASP A 53 -1.75 6.28 2.27
N PRO A 54 -1.78 6.63 0.97
CA PRO A 54 -0.56 6.92 0.24
C PRO A 54 -0.06 8.31 0.65
N THR A 55 1.07 8.36 1.34
CA THR A 55 1.66 9.62 1.78
C THR A 55 3.05 9.77 1.19
N ASP A 56 3.34 10.89 0.54
CA ASP A 56 4.70 11.24 0.16
C ASP A 56 5.40 11.91 1.36
N ALA A 57 6.49 11.31 1.82
CA ALA A 57 7.21 11.81 3.00
C ALA A 57 8.40 12.71 2.66
N VAL A 58 8.75 12.88 1.38
CA VAL A 58 10.00 13.56 0.99
C VAL A 58 9.78 14.37 -0.29
N SER A 59 9.20 15.59 -0.19
CA SER A 59 9.08 16.65 -1.23
C SER A 59 7.65 16.91 -1.73
N THR A 60 7.52 17.32 -3.01
CA THR A 60 6.26 17.68 -3.68
C THR A 60 5.34 16.47 -3.66
N ASP A 61 4.14 16.64 -3.09
CA ASP A 61 3.25 15.52 -2.82
C ASP A 61 2.83 14.73 -4.07
N GLU A 62 3.46 13.58 -4.28
CA GLU A 62 3.15 12.65 -5.37
C GLU A 62 2.17 11.54 -4.96
N SER A 63 1.57 11.63 -3.77
CA SER A 63 0.44 10.75 -3.37
C SER A 63 -0.71 10.76 -4.38
N THR A 64 -0.87 11.89 -5.08
CA THR A 64 -1.85 12.11 -6.15
C THR A 64 -1.62 11.23 -7.39
N TRP A 65 -0.52 10.47 -7.46
CA TRP A 65 -0.25 9.54 -8.55
C TRP A 65 -0.67 8.11 -8.17
N VAL A 66 -0.98 7.89 -6.90
CA VAL A 66 -1.27 6.59 -6.34
C VAL A 66 -2.76 6.35 -6.29
N GLN A 67 -3.19 5.18 -6.76
CA GLN A 67 -4.52 4.65 -6.55
C GLN A 67 -4.39 3.33 -5.78
N LEU A 68 -5.27 3.14 -4.82
CA LEU A 68 -5.36 1.90 -4.05
C LEU A 68 -6.67 1.18 -4.40
N ALA A 69 -6.63 -0.14 -4.43
CA ALA A 69 -7.81 -0.99 -4.60
C ALA A 69 -7.76 -2.19 -3.64
N PRO A 70 -8.92 -2.68 -3.17
CA PRO A 70 -8.97 -3.96 -2.48
C PRO A 70 -8.64 -5.10 -3.47
N ASP A 71 -8.17 -6.22 -2.95
CA ASP A 71 -8.07 -7.45 -3.75
C ASP A 71 -9.46 -8.07 -3.97
N SER A 72 -9.71 -8.51 -5.19
CA SER A 72 -10.94 -9.17 -5.63
C SER A 72 -10.56 -10.49 -6.30
N ALA A 73 -10.42 -11.54 -5.49
CA ALA A 73 -10.06 -12.89 -5.93
C ALA A 73 -8.72 -12.98 -6.70
N GLY A 74 -7.70 -12.28 -6.20
CA GLY A 74 -6.35 -12.27 -6.78
C GLY A 74 -6.18 -11.29 -7.94
N SER A 75 -7.14 -10.40 -8.15
CA SER A 75 -7.06 -9.27 -9.09
C SER A 75 -7.40 -7.97 -8.38
N ALA A 76 -6.92 -6.84 -8.92
CA ALA A 76 -7.32 -5.54 -8.41
C ALA A 76 -8.84 -5.37 -8.56
N GLY A 77 -9.51 -5.01 -7.46
CA GLY A 77 -10.88 -4.54 -7.49
C GLY A 77 -10.97 -3.14 -8.10
N THR A 78 -11.98 -2.38 -7.69
CA THR A 78 -12.13 -0.99 -8.11
C THR A 78 -11.07 -0.11 -7.46
N TYR A 79 -10.21 0.50 -8.27
CA TYR A 79 -9.31 1.55 -7.81
C TYR A 79 -10.10 2.79 -7.36
N GLY A 80 -9.77 3.28 -6.18
CA GLY A 80 -10.29 4.56 -5.69
C GLY A 80 -9.75 5.76 -6.46
N SER A 81 -10.17 6.94 -6.02
CA SER A 81 -9.57 8.20 -6.48
C SER A 81 -8.08 8.24 -6.15
N THR A 82 -7.32 8.97 -6.95
CA THR A 82 -5.90 9.21 -6.70
C THR A 82 -5.68 9.88 -5.34
N GLY A 83 -4.70 9.41 -4.58
CA GLY A 83 -4.40 9.89 -3.22
C GLY A 83 -5.44 9.48 -2.17
N ALA A 84 -6.48 8.71 -2.52
CA ALA A 84 -7.48 8.30 -1.55
C ALA A 84 -7.00 7.12 -0.70
N ALA A 85 -7.31 7.18 0.58
CA ALA A 85 -7.08 6.07 1.49
C ALA A 85 -7.95 4.86 1.14
N LEU A 86 -7.40 3.65 1.30
CA LEU A 86 -8.10 2.38 1.17
C LEU A 86 -8.49 1.86 2.55
N SER A 87 -9.78 1.59 2.77
CA SER A 87 -10.24 0.88 3.95
C SER A 87 -10.06 -0.63 3.80
N MET A 88 -9.47 -1.25 4.82
CA MET A 88 -9.24 -2.69 4.88
C MET A 88 -10.11 -3.33 5.96
N SER A 89 -10.47 -4.60 5.77
CA SER A 89 -11.15 -5.37 6.81
C SER A 89 -10.26 -5.54 8.04
N ASN A 90 -10.88 -5.69 9.21
CA ASN A 90 -10.18 -5.93 10.47
C ASN A 90 -9.24 -7.14 10.37
N ILE A 91 -8.10 -7.05 11.06
CA ILE A 91 -7.11 -8.12 11.16
C ILE A 91 -7.03 -8.54 12.63
N THR A 92 -7.61 -9.69 12.92
CA THR A 92 -7.63 -10.30 14.26
C THR A 92 -6.53 -11.35 14.43
N ASP A 93 -6.01 -11.88 13.34
CA ASP A 93 -5.05 -12.99 13.34
C ASP A 93 -3.68 -12.52 12.85
N SER A 94 -2.61 -12.87 13.56
CA SER A 94 -1.23 -12.54 13.17
C SER A 94 -0.70 -13.31 11.95
N ASN A 95 -1.42 -14.34 11.51
CA ASN A 95 -0.97 -15.20 10.40
C ASN A 95 -1.76 -14.98 9.11
N VAL A 96 -2.69 -14.01 9.08
CA VAL A 96 -3.53 -13.74 7.91
C VAL A 96 -3.10 -12.43 7.27
N ALA A 97 -2.44 -12.55 6.12
CA ALA A 97 -2.16 -11.42 5.26
C ALA A 97 -3.38 -11.10 4.38
N LYS A 98 -3.74 -9.82 4.31
CA LYS A 98 -4.80 -9.30 3.46
C LYS A 98 -4.18 -8.64 2.23
N PRO A 99 -4.36 -9.20 1.02
CA PRO A 99 -3.86 -8.59 -0.18
C PRO A 99 -4.64 -7.31 -0.53
N PHE A 100 -3.93 -6.36 -1.12
CA PHE A 100 -4.47 -5.15 -1.72
C PHE A 100 -3.59 -4.73 -2.89
N TRP A 101 -4.09 -3.80 -3.70
CA TRP A 101 -3.42 -3.37 -4.92
C TRP A 101 -3.03 -1.91 -4.83
N TYR A 102 -1.76 -1.67 -5.10
CA TYR A 102 -1.18 -0.36 -5.30
C TYR A 102 -1.04 -0.12 -6.80
N LYS A 103 -1.42 1.06 -7.27
CA LYS A 103 -1.18 1.48 -8.65
C LYS A 103 -0.61 2.89 -8.66
N CYS A 104 0.60 3.03 -9.18
CA CYS A 104 1.18 4.35 -9.45
C CYS A 104 0.97 4.68 -10.92
N THR A 105 0.47 5.87 -11.22
CA THR A 105 0.34 6.38 -12.59
C THR A 105 1.08 7.70 -12.71
N SER A 106 2.14 7.71 -13.51
CA SER A 106 2.84 8.96 -13.83
C SER A 106 1.91 9.92 -14.60
N PRO A 107 1.84 11.23 -14.27
CA PRO A 107 1.03 12.19 -15.02
C PRO A 107 1.48 12.32 -16.47
N SER A 108 0.52 12.55 -17.37
CA SER A 108 0.82 12.90 -18.75
C SER A 108 1.58 14.23 -18.81
N GLY A 109 2.69 14.26 -19.55
CA GLY A 109 3.52 15.45 -19.71
C GLY A 109 4.71 15.55 -18.75
N GLN A 110 4.85 14.61 -17.80
CA GLN A 110 6.07 14.45 -17.01
C GLN A 110 7.04 13.47 -17.66
N SER A 111 8.33 13.72 -17.52
CA SER A 111 9.37 12.78 -17.92
C SER A 111 9.16 11.44 -17.22
N VAL A 112 9.56 10.35 -17.89
CA VAL A 112 9.58 9.02 -17.28
C VAL A 112 10.44 9.05 -16.02
N GLN A 113 9.84 8.73 -14.87
CA GLN A 113 10.53 8.70 -13.60
C GLN A 113 10.14 7.43 -12.84
N ASN A 114 11.14 6.62 -12.52
CA ASN A 114 10.96 5.54 -11.56
C ASN A 114 10.66 6.15 -10.20
N LYS A 115 9.67 5.61 -9.52
CA LYS A 115 9.33 6.04 -8.16
C LYS A 115 9.97 5.11 -7.16
N SER A 116 10.55 5.69 -6.12
CA SER A 116 11.25 4.95 -5.07
C SER A 116 11.03 5.56 -3.69
N ASP A 117 10.07 6.46 -3.56
CA ASP A 117 9.85 7.34 -2.40
C ASP A 117 8.40 7.33 -1.91
N ILE A 118 7.48 6.73 -2.68
CA ILE A 118 6.09 6.59 -2.26
C ILE A 118 5.98 5.69 -1.03
N LYS A 119 5.40 6.24 0.04
CA LYS A 119 5.12 5.52 1.29
C LYS A 119 3.64 5.24 1.44
N LEU A 120 3.33 4.18 2.16
CA LEU A 120 1.97 3.84 2.57
C LEU A 120 1.89 3.89 4.09
N THR A 121 1.12 4.84 4.59
CA THR A 121 0.85 4.99 6.01
C THR A 121 -0.35 4.14 6.38
N VAL A 122 -0.23 3.30 7.40
CA VAL A 122 -1.35 2.48 7.89
C VAL A 122 -1.94 3.12 9.14
N GLY A 123 -3.19 3.57 9.06
CA GLY A 123 -4.00 3.99 10.19
C GLY A 123 -4.81 2.81 10.73
N TYR A 124 -4.95 2.69 12.05
CA TYR A 124 -5.73 1.61 12.68
C TYR A 124 -6.09 1.95 14.13
N THR A 125 -7.06 1.22 14.67
CA THR A 125 -7.33 1.14 16.11
C THR A 125 -6.83 -0.20 16.64
N GLU A 126 -5.94 -0.16 17.65
CA GLU A 126 -5.36 -1.36 18.27
C GLU A 126 -6.15 -1.78 19.51
N TYR A 127 -6.38 -3.09 19.65
CA TYR A 127 -6.94 -3.72 20.84
C TYR A 127 -6.04 -4.86 21.32
N ALA A 128 -6.04 -5.11 22.63
CA ALA A 128 -5.45 -6.32 23.19
C ALA A 128 -6.35 -7.54 22.90
N VAL A 129 -5.72 -8.69 22.66
CA VAL A 129 -6.39 -10.00 22.62
C VAL A 129 -6.69 -10.48 24.04
#